data_AF-A0A7C3MH69-F1
#
_entry.id   AF-A0A7C3MH69-F1
#
_cell.length_a   1.000
_cell.length_b   1.000
_cell.length_c   1.000
_cell.angle_alpha   90.00
_cell.angle_beta   90.00
_cell.angle_gamma   90.00
#
_symmetry.space_group_name_H-M   'P 1'
#
loop_
_entity.id
_entity.type
_entity.pdbx_description
1 polymer ?
#
loop_
_entity_poly.entity_id
_entity_poly.type
_entity_poly.pdbx_seq_one_letter_code
_entity_poly.pdbx_strand_id
1 'polypeptide(L)'
;MKKVRAILRRTKIFILLLSLLPLPLSSLDFLEWLKAQNPSSWEYEKITPFVYYKKIFVSEIPLSIHILKVNWNKKVIELELQKAENGIFGRKTLTEIIEDKIKKGEKVIAGINASFFEEDGKPVGLFVDEGIIYTLNNKRSSLIKTTKGKLMISKSKVEIYLKAGNQKEKIE
;
A
#
# COMPACT_ATOMS: atom_id res chain seq x y z
N MET A 1 -21.00 12.31 12.28
CA MET A 1 -19.56 12.15 12.63
C MET A 1 -18.70 12.37 11.39
N LYS A 2 -17.60 13.12 11.47
CA LYS A 2 -16.65 13.27 10.35
C LYS A 2 -15.73 12.04 10.30
N LYS A 3 -15.72 11.29 9.18
CA LYS A 3 -14.78 10.16 8.97
C LYS A 3 -13.36 10.68 8.82
N VAL A 4 -12.37 9.86 9.18
CA VAL A 4 -10.95 10.19 9.04
C VAL A 4 -10.27 9.15 8.14
N ARG A 5 -9.43 9.57 7.18
CA ARG A 5 -8.85 8.65 6.17
C ARG A 5 -7.37 8.38 6.46
N ALA A 6 -6.94 7.13 6.34
CA ALA A 6 -5.54 6.73 6.45
C ALA A 6 -5.25 5.58 5.47
N ILE A 7 -4.08 5.55 4.84
CA ILE A 7 -3.77 4.61 3.76
C ILE A 7 -2.83 3.49 4.28
N LEU A 8 -3.23 2.21 4.16
CA LEU A 8 -2.54 0.93 4.54
C LEU A 8 -2.27 0.63 6.05
N ARG A 9 -2.36 -0.60 6.60
CA ARG A 9 -2.88 -1.94 6.17
C ARG A 9 -3.13 -2.83 7.43
N ARG A 10 -3.80 -4.00 7.36
CA ARG A 10 -3.76 -5.06 8.41
C ARG A 10 -3.08 -6.36 7.96
N THR A 11 -2.05 -6.77 8.70
CA THR A 11 -2.14 -7.54 9.97
C THR A 11 -1.17 -6.84 10.95
N LYS A 12 -0.40 -7.50 11.83
CA LYS A 12 0.83 -6.91 12.40
C LYS A 12 1.84 -6.74 11.25
N ILE A 13 1.82 -5.59 10.58
CA ILE A 13 2.68 -5.30 9.43
C ILE A 13 3.59 -4.14 9.78
N PHE A 14 4.89 -4.41 9.74
CA PHE A 14 5.91 -3.39 9.58
C PHE A 14 5.78 -2.84 8.16
N ILE A 15 5.26 -1.62 8.02
CA ILE A 15 5.43 -0.87 6.78
C ILE A 15 6.89 -0.43 6.78
N LEU A 16 7.72 -1.18 6.07
CA LEU A 16 9.13 -0.88 5.91
C LEU A 16 9.29 0.06 4.73
N LEU A 17 9.53 1.33 5.02
CA LEU A 17 10.03 2.27 4.02
C LEU A 17 11.53 2.05 3.83
N LEU A 18 11.89 1.36 2.74
CA LEU A 18 13.23 1.37 2.19
C LEU A 18 13.33 2.56 1.23
N SER A 19 14.08 3.60 1.61
CA SER A 19 14.58 4.58 0.65
C SER A 19 15.51 3.88 -0.35
N LEU A 20 15.47 4.31 -1.61
CA LEU A 20 16.13 3.68 -2.77
C LEU A 20 17.67 3.78 -2.72
N LEU A 21 18.29 3.14 -1.74
CA LEU A 21 19.71 2.81 -1.73
C LEU A 21 19.86 1.30 -1.99
N PRO A 22 20.87 0.87 -2.77
CA PRO A 22 21.16 -0.54 -2.94
C PRO A 22 21.65 -1.11 -1.61
N LEU A 23 20.76 -1.78 -0.87
CA LEU A 23 21.16 -2.49 0.34
C LEU A 23 21.99 -3.73 -0.04
N PRO A 24 23.15 -3.96 0.58
CA PRO A 24 23.94 -5.18 0.38
C PRO A 24 23.36 -6.40 1.12
N LEU A 25 22.28 -6.22 1.89
CA LEU A 25 21.62 -7.25 2.68
C LEU A 25 20.52 -7.93 1.86
N SER A 26 20.43 -9.26 1.94
CA SER A 26 19.28 -9.96 1.37
C SER A 26 18.00 -9.61 2.15
N SER A 27 16.84 -9.86 1.54
CA SER A 27 15.56 -9.62 2.20
C SER A 27 15.31 -10.51 3.42
N LEU A 28 16.07 -11.61 3.59
CA LEU A 28 16.09 -12.39 4.83
C LEU A 28 16.89 -11.67 5.92
N ASP A 29 18.12 -11.25 5.62
CA ASP A 29 19.03 -10.65 6.61
C ASP A 29 18.43 -9.38 7.22
N PHE A 30 17.76 -8.59 6.38
CA PHE A 30 17.04 -7.40 6.85
C PHE A 30 15.90 -7.76 7.82
N LEU A 31 15.13 -8.83 7.56
CA LEU A 31 14.03 -9.25 8.44
C LEU A 31 14.52 -9.85 9.76
N GLU A 32 15.64 -10.59 9.75
CA GLU A 32 16.26 -11.08 10.97
C GLU A 32 16.88 -9.93 11.79
N TRP A 33 17.55 -8.96 11.14
CA TRP A 33 17.97 -7.72 11.80
C TRP A 33 16.78 -6.99 12.46
N LEU A 34 15.67 -6.81 11.72
CA LEU A 34 14.48 -6.15 12.25
C LEU A 34 13.89 -6.91 13.46
N LYS A 35 13.90 -8.25 13.46
CA LYS A 35 13.48 -9.06 14.62
C LYS A 35 14.45 -8.92 15.80
N ALA A 36 15.76 -8.89 15.54
CA ALA A 36 16.80 -8.77 16.57
C ALA A 36 16.68 -7.43 17.34
N GLN A 37 16.24 -6.37 16.67
CA GLN A 37 15.90 -5.08 17.30
C GLN A 37 14.66 -5.11 18.23
N ASN A 38 14.10 -6.30 18.50
CA ASN A 38 12.90 -6.58 19.28
C ASN A 38 11.76 -5.55 19.10
N PRO A 39 11.04 -5.56 17.97
CA PRO A 39 10.03 -4.55 17.66
C PRO A 39 8.83 -4.45 18.61
N SER A 40 8.75 -5.32 19.62
CA SER A 40 7.73 -5.26 20.67
C SER A 40 8.03 -4.18 21.73
N SER A 41 9.31 -3.81 21.92
CA SER A 41 9.74 -2.76 22.85
C SER A 41 9.67 -1.35 22.26
N TRP A 42 9.43 -1.22 20.95
CA TRP A 42 9.46 0.08 20.28
C TRP A 42 8.31 0.98 20.73
N GLU A 43 8.65 2.08 21.37
CA GLU A 43 7.70 3.16 21.65
C GLU A 43 7.25 3.83 20.35
N TYR A 44 5.94 3.85 20.09
CA TYR A 44 5.34 4.56 18.97
C TYR A 44 4.71 5.88 19.44
N GLU A 45 4.95 6.95 18.70
CA GLU A 45 4.25 8.22 18.84
C GLU A 45 2.77 8.04 18.47
N LYS A 46 1.86 8.68 19.21
CA LYS A 46 0.41 8.56 19.00
C LYS A 46 -0.12 9.74 18.18
N ILE A 47 -0.27 9.55 16.87
CA ILE A 47 -0.81 10.56 15.94
C ILE A 47 -2.33 10.74 16.13
N THR A 48 -3.06 9.64 16.35
CA THR A 48 -4.49 9.66 16.70
C THR A 48 -4.79 8.51 17.68
N PRO A 49 -6.00 8.39 18.26
CA PRO A 49 -6.38 7.24 19.08
C PRO A 49 -6.25 5.87 18.38
N PHE A 50 -6.10 5.84 17.05
CA PHE A 50 -6.06 4.63 16.24
C PHE A 50 -4.90 4.59 15.22
N VAL A 51 -4.03 5.59 15.21
CA VAL A 51 -2.83 5.65 14.35
C VAL A 51 -1.62 6.04 15.19
N TYR A 52 -0.57 5.23 15.03
CA TYR A 52 0.68 5.36 15.74
C TYR A 52 1.82 5.37 14.73
N TYR A 53 2.87 6.12 15.01
CA TYR A 53 4.00 6.36 14.12
C TYR A 53 5.32 6.04 14.81
N LYS A 54 6.30 5.56 14.05
CA LYS A 54 7.68 5.41 14.50
C LYS A 54 8.63 5.70 13.35
N LYS A 55 9.61 6.58 13.60
CA LYS A 55 10.84 6.67 12.82
C LYS A 55 11.91 5.80 13.47
N ILE A 56 12.65 5.04 12.67
CA ILE A 56 13.82 4.28 13.08
C ILE A 56 14.96 4.70 12.17
N PHE A 57 16.07 5.07 12.76
CA PHE A 57 17.31 5.27 12.04
C PHE A 57 18.16 4.02 12.24
N VAL A 58 18.60 3.41 11.14
CA VAL A 58 19.65 2.40 11.19
C VAL A 58 20.98 3.17 11.23
N SER A 59 21.87 2.84 12.15
CA SER A 59 23.16 3.54 12.32
C SER A 59 24.24 3.00 11.39
N GLU A 60 24.15 1.72 11.07
CA GLU A 60 25.14 0.92 10.33
C GLU A 60 25.07 1.17 8.81
N ILE A 61 23.94 1.67 8.34
CA ILE A 61 23.65 2.08 6.96
C ILE A 61 22.78 3.34 7.01
N PRO A 62 22.94 4.34 6.12
CA PRO A 62 22.19 5.60 6.17
C PRO A 62 20.72 5.43 5.72
N LEU A 63 19.93 4.70 6.52
CA LEU A 63 18.58 4.26 6.23
C LEU A 63 17.61 4.76 7.31
N SER A 64 16.59 5.51 6.87
CA SER A 64 15.50 5.97 7.72
C SER A 64 14.23 5.19 7.40
N ILE A 65 13.78 4.36 8.35
CA ILE A 65 12.58 3.55 8.25
C ILE A 65 11.42 4.30 8.92
N HIS A 66 10.30 4.45 8.23
CA HIS A 66 9.10 5.11 8.74
C HIS A 66 7.94 4.12 8.79
N ILE A 67 7.42 3.86 9.99
CA ILE A 67 6.38 2.85 10.24
C ILE A 67 5.10 3.52 10.72
N LEU A 68 3.99 3.20 10.05
CA LEU A 68 2.64 3.57 10.46
C LEU A 68 1.87 2.33 10.92
N LYS A 69 1.36 2.37 12.15
CA LYS A 69 0.61 1.30 12.80
C LYS A 69 -0.82 1.76 13.03
N VAL A 70 -1.78 1.14 12.33
CA VAL A 70 -3.18 1.58 12.29
C VAL A 70 -4.13 0.52 12.86
N ASN A 71 -5.11 0.92 13.66
CA ASN A 71 -6.07 0.04 14.32
C ASN A 71 -7.43 -0.02 13.59
N TRP A 72 -7.49 -0.86 12.56
CA TRP A 72 -8.66 -1.05 11.69
C TRP A 72 -9.89 -1.76 12.29
N ASN A 73 -9.87 -2.14 13.58
CA ASN A 73 -11.10 -2.67 14.23
C ASN A 73 -12.17 -1.60 14.41
N LYS A 74 -11.81 -0.32 14.28
CA LYS A 74 -12.71 0.81 14.47
C LYS A 74 -13.09 1.37 13.10
N LYS A 75 -14.39 1.38 12.79
CA LYS A 75 -14.99 1.88 11.52
C LYS A 75 -14.84 3.41 11.30
N VAL A 76 -13.87 4.04 11.95
CA VAL A 76 -13.59 5.48 11.92
C VAL A 76 -12.39 5.83 11.03
N ILE A 77 -11.59 4.83 10.66
CA ILE A 77 -10.50 4.94 9.69
C ILE A 77 -10.87 4.15 8.42
N GLU A 78 -10.69 4.80 7.27
CA GLU A 78 -10.85 4.19 5.96
C GLU A 78 -9.55 4.29 5.14
N LEU A 79 -9.17 3.17 4.51
CA LEU A 79 -8.16 3.09 3.46
C LEU A 79 -8.83 3.30 2.11
N GLU A 80 -8.30 4.26 1.38
CA GLU A 80 -8.66 4.63 0.03
C GLU A 80 -7.39 4.53 -0.83
N LEU A 81 -7.51 3.96 -2.02
CA LEU A 81 -6.45 4.00 -3.03
C LEU A 81 -6.59 5.32 -3.79
N GLN A 82 -5.49 6.01 -4.05
CA GLN A 82 -5.47 7.27 -4.78
C GLN A 82 -4.79 7.10 -6.12
N LYS A 83 -5.28 7.86 -7.10
CA LYS A 83 -4.70 8.02 -8.43
C LYS A 83 -4.09 9.43 -8.53
N ALA A 84 -3.25 9.65 -9.54
CA ALA A 84 -2.69 10.97 -9.82
C ALA A 84 -3.76 12.00 -10.21
N GLU A 85 -4.75 11.57 -10.99
CA GLU A 85 -5.79 12.40 -11.58
C GLU A 85 -7.15 11.67 -11.58
N ASN A 86 -8.12 12.17 -12.37
CA ASN A 86 -9.36 11.44 -12.67
C ASN A 86 -9.11 10.20 -13.56
N GLY A 87 -7.91 10.07 -14.14
CA GLY A 87 -7.47 8.92 -14.94
C GLY A 87 -6.62 7.91 -14.16
N ILE A 88 -6.31 6.79 -14.82
CA ILE A 88 -5.42 5.72 -14.29
C ILE A 88 -3.99 5.84 -14.81
N PHE A 89 -3.82 6.49 -15.96
CA PHE A 89 -2.54 7.00 -16.45
C PHE A 89 -2.35 8.43 -15.93
N GLY A 90 -1.09 8.84 -15.74
CA GLY A 90 -0.74 10.14 -15.16
C GLY A 90 0.17 10.01 -13.94
N ARG A 91 0.84 11.12 -13.59
CA ARG A 91 1.83 11.17 -12.51
C ARG A 91 1.58 12.37 -11.61
N LYS A 92 1.57 12.13 -10.31
CA LYS A 92 1.44 13.16 -9.26
C LYS A 92 2.19 12.68 -8.03
N THR A 93 2.84 13.58 -7.30
CA THR A 93 3.50 13.21 -6.05
C THR A 93 2.46 12.88 -4.97
N LEU A 94 2.87 12.05 -4.01
CA LEU A 94 2.04 11.74 -2.85
C LEU A 94 1.61 13.01 -2.08
N THR A 95 2.50 14.00 -1.99
CA THR A 95 2.24 15.28 -1.33
C THR A 95 1.10 16.04 -2.02
N GLU A 96 1.17 16.22 -3.34
CA GLU A 96 0.13 16.95 -4.07
C GLU A 96 -1.22 16.20 -4.06
N ILE A 97 -1.21 14.86 -4.08
CA ILE A 97 -2.44 14.05 -3.91
C ILE A 97 -3.06 14.34 -2.53
N ILE A 98 -2.26 14.36 -1.46
CA ILE A 98 -2.73 14.64 -0.10
C ILE A 98 -3.26 16.08 0.00
N GLU A 99 -2.54 17.05 -0.55
CA GLU A 99 -2.97 18.45 -0.57
C GLU A 99 -4.30 18.65 -1.30
N ASP A 100 -4.49 18.04 -2.47
CA ASP A 100 -5.75 18.08 -3.22
C ASP A 100 -6.93 17.56 -2.38
N LYS A 101 -6.71 16.46 -1.64
CA LYS A 101 -7.75 15.92 -0.73
C LYS A 101 -8.05 16.88 0.42
N ILE A 102 -7.02 17.50 1.00
CA ILE A 102 -7.19 18.51 2.07
C ILE A 102 -7.91 19.77 1.54
N LYS A 103 -7.56 20.26 0.35
CA LYS A 103 -8.24 21.37 -0.36
C LYS A 103 -9.71 21.04 -0.63
N LYS A 104 -10.05 19.78 -0.90
CA LYS A 104 -11.43 19.25 -1.03
C LYS A 104 -12.13 18.99 0.33
N GLY A 105 -11.54 19.39 1.45
CA GLY A 105 -12.11 19.26 2.80
C GLY A 105 -11.99 17.87 3.43
N GLU A 106 -11.21 16.95 2.84
CA GLU A 106 -10.98 15.62 3.40
C GLU A 106 -9.91 15.64 4.49
N LYS A 107 -10.12 14.86 5.57
CA LYS A 107 -9.11 14.68 6.62
C LYS A 107 -8.26 13.45 6.35
N VAL A 108 -7.04 13.69 5.85
CA VAL A 108 -5.99 12.69 5.64
C VAL A 108 -5.10 12.61 6.90
N ILE A 109 -4.81 11.39 7.39
CA ILE A 109 -3.85 11.17 8.49
C ILE A 109 -2.45 10.90 7.95
N ALA A 110 -2.36 10.06 6.90
CA ALA A 110 -1.12 9.66 6.28
C ALA A 110 -1.39 9.05 4.89
N GLY A 111 -0.42 9.19 3.99
CA GLY A 111 -0.37 8.48 2.72
C GLY A 111 0.96 7.73 2.56
N ILE A 112 1.00 6.74 1.67
CA ILE A 112 2.22 6.08 1.22
C ILE A 112 2.12 5.80 -0.29
N ASN A 113 3.26 5.67 -0.97
CA ASN A 113 3.31 5.12 -2.33
C ASN A 113 3.01 3.62 -2.29
N ALA A 114 2.11 3.13 -3.16
CA ALA A 114 1.50 1.80 -3.01
C ALA A 114 1.81 0.80 -4.14
N SER A 115 2.19 1.26 -5.33
CA SER A 115 2.43 0.42 -6.51
C SER A 115 3.60 0.93 -7.34
N PHE A 116 4.09 0.07 -8.23
CA PHE A 116 5.05 0.41 -9.27
C PHE A 116 4.31 0.98 -10.50
N PHE A 117 4.94 1.93 -11.18
CA PHE A 117 4.44 2.58 -12.39
C PHE A 117 5.60 2.79 -13.37
N GLU A 118 5.31 2.77 -14.68
CA GLU A 118 6.23 3.14 -15.76
C GLU A 118 6.37 4.68 -15.82
N GLU A 119 7.29 5.20 -16.65
CA GLU A 119 7.58 6.63 -16.70
C GLU A 119 6.43 7.50 -17.26
N ASP A 120 5.50 6.89 -18.01
CA ASP A 120 4.24 7.48 -18.48
C ASP A 120 3.12 7.45 -17.42
N GLY A 121 3.36 6.82 -16.26
CA GLY A 121 2.34 6.62 -15.21
C GLY A 121 1.47 5.37 -15.39
N LYS A 122 1.81 4.45 -16.29
CA LYS A 122 1.11 3.17 -16.45
C LYS A 122 1.44 2.18 -15.31
N PRO A 123 0.45 1.51 -14.70
CA PRO A 123 0.70 0.66 -13.52
C PRO A 123 1.39 -0.68 -13.85
N VAL A 124 2.48 -0.98 -13.15
CA VAL A 124 3.26 -2.23 -13.31
C VAL A 124 2.82 -3.28 -12.28
N GLY A 125 2.06 -4.28 -12.72
CA GLY A 125 1.56 -5.35 -11.88
C GLY A 125 0.19 -5.86 -12.35
N LEU A 126 -0.52 -6.54 -11.45
CA LEU A 126 -1.98 -6.57 -11.52
C LEU A 126 -2.53 -5.26 -10.96
N PHE A 127 -3.22 -4.48 -11.80
CA PHE A 127 -3.96 -3.30 -11.37
C PHE A 127 -5.45 -3.47 -11.67
N VAL A 128 -6.27 -3.40 -10.62
CA VAL A 128 -7.74 -3.51 -10.68
C VAL A 128 -8.32 -2.33 -9.92
N ASP A 129 -9.21 -1.61 -10.56
CA ASP A 129 -9.87 -0.42 -10.01
C ASP A 129 -11.34 -0.40 -10.44
N GLU A 130 -12.24 -0.14 -9.50
CA GLU A 130 -13.70 -0.22 -9.66
C GLU A 130 -14.24 -1.52 -10.31
N GLY A 131 -13.44 -2.61 -10.24
CA GLY A 131 -13.75 -3.92 -10.84
C GLY A 131 -13.20 -4.10 -12.26
N ILE A 132 -12.68 -3.06 -12.89
CA ILE A 132 -12.03 -3.09 -14.19
C ILE A 132 -10.55 -3.48 -14.02
N ILE A 133 -10.08 -4.40 -14.86
CA ILE A 133 -8.67 -4.83 -14.88
C ILE A 133 -7.94 -4.01 -15.94
N TYR A 134 -6.87 -3.31 -15.54
CA TYR A 134 -6.11 -2.41 -16.42
C TYR A 134 -4.78 -3.00 -16.87
N THR A 135 -4.10 -3.73 -15.98
CA THR A 135 -2.85 -4.42 -16.29
C THR A 135 -2.82 -5.80 -15.67
N LEU A 136 -2.19 -6.72 -16.40
CA LEU A 136 -2.12 -8.15 -16.11
C LEU A 136 -0.66 -8.53 -15.92
N ASN A 137 -0.25 -8.73 -14.67
CA ASN A 137 1.03 -9.36 -14.34
C ASN A 137 0.86 -10.20 -13.07
N ASN A 138 0.80 -11.51 -13.27
CA ASN A 138 0.23 -12.49 -12.35
C ASN A 138 1.23 -13.11 -11.35
N LYS A 139 2.42 -12.53 -11.16
CA LYS A 139 3.49 -13.12 -10.32
C LYS A 139 3.84 -12.34 -9.04
N ARG A 140 3.19 -11.20 -8.78
CA ARG A 140 3.46 -10.34 -7.61
C ARG A 140 2.37 -10.46 -6.53
N SER A 141 2.75 -10.13 -5.29
CA SER A 141 1.82 -9.98 -4.18
C SER A 141 1.09 -8.64 -4.26
N SER A 142 -0.24 -8.65 -4.14
CA SER A 142 -1.07 -7.43 -4.22
C SER A 142 -1.70 -7.04 -2.88
N LEU A 143 -2.22 -5.81 -2.83
CA LEU A 143 -3.17 -5.36 -1.80
C LEU A 143 -4.57 -5.39 -2.36
N ILE A 144 -5.44 -6.17 -1.71
CA ILE A 144 -6.84 -6.30 -2.08
C ILE A 144 -7.70 -5.76 -0.93
N LYS A 145 -8.58 -4.80 -1.24
CA LYS A 145 -9.73 -4.39 -0.41
C LYS A 145 -10.96 -5.07 -1.02
N THR A 146 -11.56 -6.03 -0.32
CA THR A 146 -12.77 -6.71 -0.83
C THR A 146 -13.97 -5.76 -0.80
N THR A 147 -15.05 -6.10 -1.51
CA THR A 147 -16.34 -5.40 -1.45
C THR A 147 -16.91 -5.30 -0.03
N LYS A 148 -16.55 -6.23 0.86
CA LYS A 148 -16.88 -6.21 2.30
C LYS A 148 -15.93 -5.35 3.14
N GLY A 149 -15.03 -4.58 2.52
CA GLY A 149 -14.02 -3.75 3.16
C GLY A 149 -12.85 -4.51 3.82
N LYS A 150 -12.76 -5.84 3.65
CA LYS A 150 -11.68 -6.64 4.25
C LYS A 150 -10.39 -6.45 3.45
N LEU A 151 -9.30 -6.15 4.14
CA LEU A 151 -7.96 -6.08 3.56
C LEU A 151 -7.26 -7.43 3.63
N MET A 152 -6.54 -7.81 2.57
CA MET A 152 -5.73 -9.04 2.54
C MET A 152 -4.44 -8.88 1.72
N ILE A 153 -3.45 -9.74 1.99
CA ILE A 153 -2.28 -9.95 1.13
C ILE A 153 -2.41 -11.34 0.52
N SER A 154 -2.21 -11.44 -0.78
CA SER A 154 -2.01 -12.71 -1.47
C SER A 154 -1.08 -12.47 -2.66
N LYS A 155 -0.42 -13.53 -3.13
CA LYS A 155 0.01 -13.58 -4.53
C LYS A 155 -1.25 -13.51 -5.40
N SER A 156 -1.22 -12.65 -6.41
CA SER A 156 -2.33 -12.53 -7.35
C SER A 156 -2.30 -13.70 -8.32
N LYS A 157 -3.46 -14.30 -8.58
CA LYS A 157 -3.68 -15.22 -9.69
C LYS A 157 -4.88 -14.68 -10.45
N VAL A 158 -4.68 -14.35 -11.73
CA VAL A 158 -5.75 -13.98 -12.65
C VAL A 158 -5.91 -15.15 -13.62
N GLU A 159 -7.14 -15.43 -14.02
CA GLU A 159 -7.42 -16.32 -15.13
C GLU A 159 -8.45 -15.65 -16.04
N ILE A 160 -8.15 -15.59 -17.34
CA ILE A 160 -8.98 -14.97 -18.36
C ILE A 160 -9.56 -16.06 -19.23
N TYR A 161 -10.87 -15.99 -19.45
CA TYR A 161 -11.59 -16.94 -20.29
C TYR A 161 -12.40 -16.22 -21.35
N LEU A 162 -12.23 -16.59 -22.61
CA LEU A 162 -13.13 -16.21 -23.70
C LEU A 162 -14.30 -17.20 -23.73
N LYS A 163 -15.51 -16.71 -23.99
CA LYS A 163 -16.68 -17.57 -24.19
C LYS A 163 -17.41 -17.18 -25.48
N ALA A 164 -17.54 -18.12 -26.39
CA ALA A 164 -18.24 -17.98 -27.66
C ALA A 164 -19.31 -19.08 -27.77
N GLY A 165 -20.59 -18.72 -27.62
CA GLY A 165 -21.67 -19.70 -27.49
C GLY A 165 -21.44 -20.66 -26.32
N ASN A 166 -21.33 -21.95 -26.62
CA ASN A 166 -21.03 -23.01 -25.63
C ASN A 166 -19.54 -23.27 -25.43
N GLN A 167 -18.66 -22.72 -26.28
CA GLN A 167 -17.22 -22.88 -26.14
C GLN A 167 -16.66 -21.90 -25.10
N LYS A 168 -15.74 -22.39 -24.27
CA LYS A 168 -15.01 -21.60 -23.27
C LYS A 168 -13.52 -21.95 -23.36
N GLU A 169 -12.70 -20.97 -23.69
CA GLU A 169 -11.26 -21.11 -23.84
C GLU A 169 -10.52 -20.26 -22.80
N LYS A 170 -9.38 -20.73 -22.31
CA LYS A 170 -8.55 -20.01 -21.35
C LYS A 170 -7.44 -19.26 -22.11
N ILE A 171 -7.39 -17.93 -21.95
CA ILE A 171 -6.37 -17.07 -22.59
C ILE A 171 -5.17 -16.83 -21.65
N GLU A 172 -5.41 -16.70 -20.35
CA GLU A 172 -4.37 -16.50 -19.30
C GLU A 172 -4.75 -17.22 -18.02
#